data_AF-A0A4R8MLM0-F1
#
_entry.id   AF-A0A4R8MLM0-F1
#
_cell.length_a   1.000
_cell.length_b   1.000
_cell.length_c   1.000
_cell.angle_alpha   90.00
_cell.angle_beta   90.00
_cell.angle_gamma   90.00
#
_symmetry.space_group_name_H-M   'P 1'
#
loop_
_entity.id
_entity.type
_entity.pdbx_description
1 polymer ?
#
loop_
_entity_poly.entity_id
_entity_poly.type
_entity_poly.pdbx_seq_one_letter_code
_entity_poly.pdbx_strand_id
1 'polypeptide(L)'
;MKFLIPIVITILGCNSYTSYIVPDSKKTEFISNKRIALIGFMNYEFHMSNDRQGNAYRSSASLNYNNSMKQFFPAGKDISSFNTNNINNQIGRENCLDFVYEYLNVVKDSGEKELKKFIDINLTPDTSKSTCSVKSKNVDYYILGIPGKPFNSWTNYDESFIGYIKNAISVLTLFIVPSKQAEPVNAYFYVYDSRLNLIDKFEYKKQVIITTSWWFNLYLDENENVFKEINQSILKSQENITKEFSFDFNTKYK
;
A
#
# COMPACT_ATOMS: atom_id res chain seq x y z
N MET A 1 14.40 53.15 -27.70
CA MET A 1 14.84 52.09 -26.77
C MET A 1 13.66 51.63 -25.90
N LYS A 2 12.64 51.00 -26.51
CA LYS A 2 11.39 50.62 -25.85
C LYS A 2 10.88 49.33 -26.48
N PHE A 3 11.45 48.18 -26.15
CA PHE A 3 10.85 46.84 -26.38
C PHE A 3 11.79 45.76 -25.83
N LEU A 4 12.13 45.84 -24.54
CA LEU A 4 12.96 44.82 -23.87
C LEU A 4 12.47 44.50 -22.46
N ILE A 5 11.15 44.59 -22.22
CA ILE A 5 10.58 44.32 -20.88
C ILE A 5 9.55 43.17 -20.82
N PRO A 6 8.94 42.61 -21.89
CA PRO A 6 8.09 41.42 -21.69
C PRO A 6 8.83 40.08 -21.86
N ILE A 7 10.12 40.06 -22.20
CA ILE A 7 10.88 38.81 -22.44
C ILE A 7 11.73 38.39 -21.22
N VAL A 8 11.99 39.31 -20.28
CA VAL A 8 12.77 38.98 -19.07
C VAL A 8 11.95 38.18 -18.03
N ILE A 9 10.62 38.22 -18.10
CA ILE A 9 9.74 37.41 -17.24
C ILE A 9 9.56 35.97 -17.78
N THR A 10 9.81 35.73 -19.07
CA THR A 10 9.62 34.40 -19.67
C THR A 10 10.77 33.41 -19.45
N ILE A 11 11.84 33.82 -18.74
CA ILE A 11 13.05 32.98 -18.52
C ILE A 11 13.33 32.76 -17.02
N LEU A 12 12.56 33.37 -16.12
CA LEU A 12 12.55 32.94 -14.72
C LEU A 12 11.83 31.60 -14.70
N GLY A 13 12.61 30.54 -14.49
CA GLY A 13 12.25 29.15 -14.78
C GLY A 13 10.81 28.78 -14.50
N CYS A 14 10.26 27.92 -15.36
CA CYS A 14 8.96 27.28 -15.21
C CYS A 14 8.98 26.36 -13.96
N ASN A 15 9.08 26.96 -12.79
CA ASN A 15 9.18 26.30 -11.50
C ASN A 15 7.75 26.10 -11.02
N SER A 16 7.14 25.01 -11.46
CA SER A 16 5.91 24.53 -10.85
C SER A 16 6.25 23.82 -9.54
N TYR A 17 5.48 24.07 -8.48
CA TYR A 17 5.60 23.37 -7.22
C TYR A 17 4.51 22.32 -7.12
N THR A 18 4.89 21.12 -6.69
CA THR A 18 3.98 19.99 -6.48
C THR A 18 3.77 19.77 -5.00
N SER A 19 2.54 19.42 -4.62
CA SER A 19 2.18 19.08 -3.25
C SER A 19 1.31 17.84 -3.22
N TYR A 20 1.33 17.16 -2.09
CA TYR A 20 0.66 15.88 -1.92
C TYR A 20 -0.18 15.91 -0.65
N ILE A 21 -1.50 15.80 -0.79
CA ILE A 21 -2.44 15.80 0.34
C ILE A 21 -2.85 14.37 0.68
N VAL A 22 -2.73 14.01 1.95
CA VAL A 22 -3.01 12.67 2.48
C VAL A 22 -4.33 12.66 3.27
N PRO A 23 -5.19 11.63 3.13
CA PRO A 23 -6.43 11.53 3.89
C PRO A 23 -6.19 11.27 5.38
N ASP A 24 -7.08 11.79 6.22
CA ASP A 24 -7.00 11.65 7.68
C ASP A 24 -7.11 10.19 8.15
N SER A 25 -6.53 9.93 9.32
CA SER A 25 -6.63 8.63 10.02
C SER A 25 -7.60 8.68 11.18
N LYS A 26 -8.28 7.56 11.44
CA LYS A 26 -8.91 7.32 12.75
C LYS A 26 -7.81 6.95 13.76
N LYS A 27 -7.81 7.57 14.94
CA LYS A 27 -6.86 7.25 16.02
C LYS A 27 -7.56 6.48 17.14
N THR A 28 -6.97 5.36 17.55
CA THR A 28 -7.20 4.74 18.86
C THR A 28 -5.98 3.93 19.28
N GLU A 29 -5.61 4.04 20.55
CA GLU A 29 -4.79 3.05 21.23
C GLU A 29 -5.74 2.00 21.82
N PHE A 30 -5.80 0.83 21.19
CA PHE A 30 -6.56 -0.30 21.70
C PHE A 30 -5.62 -1.48 21.97
N ILE A 31 -5.72 -2.03 23.17
CA ILE A 31 -5.00 -3.24 23.57
C ILE A 31 -6.03 -4.37 23.53
N SER A 32 -5.91 -5.25 22.53
CA SER A 32 -6.71 -6.46 22.47
C SER A 32 -6.11 -7.54 23.37
N ASN A 33 -6.96 -8.30 24.06
CA ASN A 33 -6.53 -9.50 24.80
C ASN A 33 -6.38 -10.72 23.87
N LYS A 34 -6.68 -10.59 22.57
CA LYS A 34 -6.55 -11.66 21.58
C LYS A 34 -5.11 -11.78 21.08
N ARG A 35 -4.70 -13.00 20.74
CA ARG A 35 -3.39 -13.30 20.17
C ARG A 35 -3.46 -13.15 18.66
N ILE A 36 -3.13 -11.95 18.18
CA ILE A 36 -3.23 -11.59 16.77
C ILE A 36 -1.85 -11.69 16.11
N ALA A 37 -1.73 -12.49 15.07
CA ALA A 37 -0.50 -12.64 14.30
C ALA A 37 -0.54 -11.80 13.01
N LEU A 38 0.46 -10.95 12.83
CA LEU A 38 0.60 -10.04 11.70
C LEU A 38 1.56 -10.62 10.66
N ILE A 39 1.03 -10.87 9.46
CA ILE A 39 1.75 -11.42 8.31
C ILE A 39 1.70 -10.39 7.18
N GLY A 40 2.82 -10.20 6.49
CA GLY A 40 2.95 -9.11 5.52
C GLY A 40 3.14 -7.77 6.23
N PHE A 41 2.28 -6.80 5.96
CA PHE A 41 2.43 -5.40 6.40
C PHE A 41 3.75 -4.77 5.94
N MET A 42 4.32 -5.27 4.86
CA MET A 42 5.50 -4.68 4.24
C MET A 42 5.04 -3.87 3.04
N ASN A 43 5.59 -2.68 2.92
CA ASN A 43 5.47 -1.96 1.67
C ASN A 43 6.18 -2.74 0.57
N TYR A 44 5.63 -2.68 -0.64
CA TYR A 44 6.26 -3.28 -1.80
C TYR A 44 6.41 -2.26 -2.93
N GLU A 45 7.46 -2.42 -3.72
CA GLU A 45 7.67 -1.69 -4.96
C GLU A 45 7.43 -2.62 -6.14
N PHE A 46 6.60 -2.19 -7.09
CA PHE A 46 6.42 -2.92 -8.33
C PHE A 46 7.48 -2.52 -9.34
N HIS A 47 8.14 -3.50 -9.94
CA HIS A 47 9.03 -3.31 -11.08
C HIS A 47 8.43 -4.02 -12.30
N MET A 48 8.31 -3.29 -13.40
CA MET A 48 8.08 -3.88 -14.71
C MET A 48 9.41 -3.96 -15.45
N SER A 49 9.79 -5.17 -15.88
CA SER A 49 10.94 -5.37 -16.76
C SER A 49 10.48 -5.84 -18.14
N ASN A 50 11.07 -5.26 -19.19
CA ASN A 50 10.88 -5.70 -20.56
C ASN A 50 11.57 -7.05 -20.78
N ASP A 51 10.95 -7.93 -21.58
CA ASP A 51 11.61 -9.15 -22.00
C ASP A 51 12.74 -8.87 -23.02
N ARG A 52 13.50 -9.92 -23.38
CA ARG A 52 14.59 -9.82 -24.38
C ARG A 52 14.11 -9.50 -25.80
N GLN A 53 12.80 -9.54 -26.05
CA GLN A 53 12.15 -9.28 -27.34
C GLN A 53 11.43 -7.92 -27.37
N GLY A 54 11.54 -7.11 -26.31
CA GLY A 54 10.95 -5.76 -26.22
C GLY A 54 9.47 -5.75 -25.81
N ASN A 55 8.87 -6.90 -25.47
CA ASN A 55 7.51 -6.98 -24.97
C ASN A 55 7.52 -6.95 -23.43
N ALA A 56 6.73 -6.06 -22.82
CA ALA A 56 6.72 -5.84 -21.38
C ALA A 56 5.71 -6.76 -20.67
N TYR A 57 6.17 -7.80 -19.96
CA TYR A 57 5.24 -8.66 -19.18
C TYR A 57 5.75 -9.24 -17.85
N ARG A 58 6.96 -8.94 -17.36
CA ARG A 58 7.36 -9.43 -16.03
C ARG A 58 7.13 -8.35 -14.97
N SER A 59 5.99 -8.46 -14.29
CA SER A 59 5.69 -7.70 -13.07
C SER A 59 6.28 -8.45 -11.87
N SER A 60 7.25 -7.84 -11.20
CA SER A 60 7.73 -8.29 -9.90
C SER A 60 7.38 -7.27 -8.84
N ALA A 61 7.09 -7.73 -7.62
CA ALA A 61 7.01 -6.90 -6.44
C ALA A 61 8.26 -7.17 -5.59
N SER A 62 8.87 -6.13 -5.03
CA SER A 62 9.96 -6.24 -4.06
C SER A 62 9.46 -5.73 -2.71
N LEU A 63 9.46 -6.57 -1.67
CA LEU A 63 9.09 -6.14 -0.32
C LEU A 63 10.22 -5.31 0.29
N ASN A 64 9.88 -4.15 0.82
CA ASN A 64 10.76 -3.30 1.61
C ASN A 64 10.63 -3.66 3.10
N TYR A 65 11.58 -4.46 3.59
CA TYR A 65 11.61 -4.92 4.98
C TYR A 65 11.97 -3.82 6.00
N ASN A 66 12.52 -2.68 5.55
CA ASN A 66 12.91 -1.59 6.44
C ASN A 66 11.72 -0.73 6.88
N ASN A 67 10.63 -0.73 6.08
CA ASN A 67 9.45 0.09 6.30
C ASN A 67 8.23 -0.78 6.59
N SER A 68 8.26 -1.49 7.72
CA SER A 68 7.13 -2.32 8.15
C SER A 68 6.00 -1.49 8.74
N MET A 69 4.77 -1.76 8.29
CA MET A 69 3.54 -1.14 8.79
C MET A 69 2.97 -1.82 10.04
N LYS A 70 3.59 -2.91 10.53
CA LYS A 70 3.12 -3.67 11.71
C LYS A 70 2.99 -2.79 12.95
N GLN A 71 3.88 -1.80 13.11
CA GLN A 71 3.88 -0.87 14.23
C GLN A 71 2.59 -0.02 14.34
N PHE A 72 1.85 0.15 13.23
CA PHE A 72 0.59 0.90 13.20
C PHE A 72 -0.63 0.04 13.57
N PHE A 73 -0.42 -1.25 13.87
CA PHE A 73 -1.40 -2.17 14.44
C PHE A 73 -0.90 -2.68 15.80
N PRO A 74 -1.03 -1.90 16.89
CA PRO A 74 -0.42 -2.22 18.18
C PRO A 74 -1.02 -3.45 18.88
N ALA A 75 -2.25 -3.85 18.51
CA ALA A 75 -2.93 -5.00 19.11
C ALA A 75 -2.34 -6.36 18.66
N GLY A 76 -1.56 -6.38 17.57
CA GLY A 76 -0.98 -7.60 17.00
C GLY A 76 0.52 -7.68 17.16
N LYS A 77 1.06 -8.89 16.99
CA LYS A 77 2.51 -9.13 16.99
C LYS A 77 2.92 -9.80 15.69
N ASP A 78 4.20 -9.66 15.32
CA ASP A 78 4.77 -10.37 14.20
C ASP A 78 4.55 -11.89 14.34
N ILE A 79 4.22 -12.57 13.24
CA ILE A 79 3.99 -14.02 13.22
C ILE A 79 5.17 -14.82 13.82
N SER A 80 6.40 -14.32 13.67
CA SER A 80 7.60 -14.92 14.27
C SER A 80 7.52 -15.04 15.80
N SER A 81 6.74 -14.18 16.47
CA SER A 81 6.52 -14.23 17.92
C SER A 81 5.68 -15.43 18.37
N PHE A 82 5.00 -16.10 17.43
CA PHE A 82 4.13 -17.26 17.69
C PHE A 82 4.70 -18.56 17.13
N ASN A 83 5.93 -18.52 16.61
CA ASN A 83 6.58 -19.68 16.01
C ASN A 83 6.87 -20.77 17.05
N THR A 84 6.69 -22.00 16.63
CA THR A 84 7.01 -23.19 17.39
C THR A 84 7.73 -24.20 16.49
N ASN A 85 8.52 -25.10 17.09
CA ASN A 85 9.19 -26.15 16.33
C ASN A 85 8.23 -27.25 15.86
N ASN A 86 6.97 -27.23 16.32
CA ASN A 86 5.97 -28.25 16.02
C ASN A 86 4.99 -27.77 14.96
N ILE A 87 4.54 -28.70 14.12
CA ILE A 87 3.50 -28.43 13.13
C ILE A 87 2.15 -28.33 13.84
N ASN A 88 1.38 -27.30 13.50
CA ASN A 88 0.01 -27.15 13.95
C ASN A 88 -0.92 -27.99 13.08
N ASN A 89 -1.20 -29.22 13.52
CA ASN A 89 -2.08 -30.16 12.84
C ASN A 89 -3.57 -29.77 12.85
N GLN A 90 -3.95 -28.67 13.53
CA GLN A 90 -5.34 -28.18 13.51
C GLN A 90 -5.66 -27.40 12.23
N ILE A 91 -4.64 -26.93 11.52
CA ILE A 91 -4.77 -26.19 10.26
C ILE A 91 -4.74 -27.20 9.12
N GLY A 92 -5.81 -27.25 8.33
CA GLY A 92 -5.90 -28.10 7.15
C GLY A 92 -4.89 -27.69 6.08
N ARG A 93 -4.46 -28.66 5.26
CA ARG A 93 -3.50 -28.42 4.17
C ARG A 93 -4.07 -27.45 3.14
N GLU A 94 -5.36 -27.63 2.82
CA GLU A 94 -6.13 -26.79 1.91
C GLU A 94 -6.16 -25.33 2.35
N ASN A 95 -6.53 -25.06 3.61
CA ASN A 95 -6.57 -23.70 4.16
C ASN A 95 -5.19 -23.03 4.12
N CYS A 96 -4.14 -23.79 4.42
CA CYS A 96 -2.76 -23.33 4.34
C CYS A 96 -2.36 -22.96 2.91
N LEU A 97 -2.72 -23.79 1.92
CA LEU A 97 -2.43 -23.52 0.51
C LEU A 97 -3.21 -22.32 -0.01
N ASP A 98 -4.49 -22.21 0.31
CA ASP A 98 -5.33 -21.08 -0.09
C ASP A 98 -4.75 -19.75 0.44
N PHE A 99 -4.31 -19.73 1.70
CA PHE A 99 -3.62 -18.60 2.30
C PHE A 99 -2.33 -18.24 1.54
N VAL A 100 -1.50 -19.24 1.23
CA VAL A 100 -0.22 -19.06 0.53
C VAL A 100 -0.44 -18.51 -0.88
N TYR A 101 -1.39 -19.07 -1.63
CA TYR A 101 -1.71 -18.61 -2.97
C TYR A 101 -2.30 -17.20 -2.98
N GLU A 102 -3.20 -16.86 -2.06
CA GLU A 102 -3.76 -15.50 -1.94
C GLU A 102 -2.64 -14.47 -1.75
N TYR A 103 -1.65 -14.77 -0.89
CA TYR A 103 -0.52 -13.86 -0.66
C TYR A 103 0.45 -13.80 -1.84
N LEU A 104 0.90 -14.95 -2.36
CA LEU A 104 1.86 -15.00 -3.46
C LEU A 104 1.28 -14.46 -4.77
N ASN A 105 -0.03 -14.51 -4.97
CA ASN A 105 -0.67 -13.87 -6.12
C ASN A 105 -0.43 -12.36 -6.16
N VAL A 106 -0.27 -11.72 -5.00
CA VAL A 106 -0.07 -10.27 -4.92
C VAL A 106 1.41 -9.90 -4.87
N VAL A 107 2.18 -10.46 -3.92
CA VAL A 107 3.59 -10.08 -3.70
C VAL A 107 4.60 -10.94 -4.49
N LYS A 108 4.11 -11.93 -5.24
CA LYS A 108 4.93 -12.85 -6.05
C LYS A 108 6.06 -13.48 -5.22
N ASP A 109 7.19 -13.78 -5.86
CA ASP A 109 8.34 -14.47 -5.26
C ASP A 109 8.91 -13.75 -4.02
N SER A 110 8.72 -12.43 -3.89
CA SER A 110 9.21 -11.68 -2.73
C SER A 110 8.49 -12.06 -1.43
N GLY A 111 7.22 -12.49 -1.53
CA GLY A 111 6.42 -12.93 -0.40
C GLY A 111 6.84 -14.26 0.20
N GLU A 112 7.52 -15.11 -0.57
CA GLU A 112 7.89 -16.46 -0.15
C GLU A 112 8.77 -16.42 1.12
N LYS A 113 9.64 -15.40 1.25
CA LYS A 113 10.49 -15.20 2.42
C LYS A 113 9.67 -14.92 3.69
N GLU A 114 8.57 -14.18 3.60
CA GLU A 114 7.70 -13.92 4.75
C GLU A 114 6.93 -15.19 5.16
N LEU A 115 6.47 -15.97 4.18
CA LEU A 115 5.76 -17.23 4.43
C LEU A 115 6.66 -18.27 5.10
N LYS A 116 7.91 -18.42 4.61
CA LYS A 116 8.90 -19.37 5.17
C LYS A 116 9.24 -19.13 6.63
N LYS A 117 8.91 -17.95 7.19
CA LYS A 117 9.09 -17.70 8.62
C LYS A 117 8.24 -18.63 9.49
N PHE A 118 7.07 -19.03 9.02
CA PHE A 118 6.10 -19.77 9.84
C PHE A 118 5.34 -20.87 9.09
N ILE A 119 5.58 -21.03 7.79
CA ILE A 119 5.01 -22.11 6.99
C ILE A 119 6.14 -22.86 6.28
N ASP A 120 6.13 -24.19 6.42
CA ASP A 120 6.86 -25.08 5.53
C ASP A 120 6.02 -25.32 4.27
N ILE A 121 6.43 -24.68 3.18
CA ILE A 121 5.79 -24.78 1.88
C ILE A 121 6.70 -25.49 0.88
N ASN A 122 6.13 -26.44 0.14
CA ASN A 122 6.74 -26.98 -1.07
C ASN A 122 5.70 -26.93 -2.18
N LEU A 123 5.78 -25.89 -3.00
CA LEU A 123 4.85 -25.65 -4.10
C LEU A 123 5.32 -26.44 -5.32
N THR A 124 4.45 -27.31 -5.81
CA THR A 124 4.64 -28.03 -7.07
C THR A 124 3.59 -27.59 -8.08
N PRO A 125 3.85 -27.73 -9.40
CA PRO A 125 2.87 -27.38 -10.44
C PRO A 125 1.55 -28.14 -10.30
N ASP A 126 1.63 -29.31 -9.67
CA ASP A 126 0.50 -30.15 -9.28
C ASP A 126 0.10 -29.82 -7.84
N THR A 127 -1.01 -29.09 -7.66
CA THR A 127 -1.51 -28.65 -6.35
C THR A 127 -1.82 -29.83 -5.40
N SER A 128 -2.05 -31.03 -5.95
CA SER A 128 -2.26 -32.25 -5.18
C SER A 128 -0.99 -32.73 -4.46
N LYS A 129 0.19 -32.41 -5.01
CA LYS A 129 1.51 -32.76 -4.46
C LYS A 129 2.11 -31.64 -3.62
N SER A 130 1.47 -30.48 -3.60
CA SER A 130 1.94 -29.33 -2.82
C SER A 130 1.72 -29.58 -1.33
N THR A 131 2.78 -29.40 -0.55
CA THR A 131 2.73 -29.54 0.90
C THR A 131 2.75 -28.17 1.55
N CYS A 132 1.94 -28.01 2.59
CA CYS A 132 1.82 -26.77 3.36
C CYS A 132 1.60 -27.15 4.81
N SER A 133 2.47 -26.67 5.70
CA SER A 133 2.41 -26.98 7.12
C SER A 133 2.78 -25.75 7.95
N VAL A 134 1.89 -25.36 8.86
CA VAL A 134 2.04 -24.14 9.65
C VAL A 134 2.74 -24.46 10.97
N LYS A 135 3.75 -23.67 11.33
CA LYS A 135 4.59 -23.80 12.53
C LYS A 135 4.20 -22.85 13.68
N SER A 136 3.09 -22.13 13.56
CA SER A 136 2.61 -21.23 14.62
C SER A 136 1.59 -21.91 15.53
N LYS A 137 1.64 -21.61 16.83
CA LYS A 137 0.64 -22.05 17.82
C LYS A 137 0.12 -20.84 18.60
N ASN A 138 -1.03 -20.99 19.27
CA ASN A 138 -1.57 -19.99 20.18
C ASN A 138 -1.91 -18.66 19.48
N VAL A 139 -2.44 -18.72 18.26
CA VAL A 139 -2.94 -17.56 17.52
C VAL A 139 -4.45 -17.66 17.43
N ASP A 140 -5.14 -16.57 17.79
CA ASP A 140 -6.59 -16.47 17.70
C ASP A 140 -7.02 -15.94 16.32
N TYR A 141 -6.25 -14.99 15.77
CA TYR A 141 -6.47 -14.42 14.44
C TYR A 141 -5.16 -14.23 13.68
N TYR A 142 -5.17 -14.58 12.40
CA TYR A 142 -4.09 -14.22 11.48
C TYR A 142 -4.57 -13.07 10.61
N ILE A 143 -3.76 -12.01 10.53
CA ILE A 143 -4.04 -10.87 9.66
C ILE A 143 -2.97 -10.81 8.58
N LEU A 144 -3.40 -10.94 7.34
CA LEU A 144 -2.58 -10.72 6.17
C LEU A 144 -2.77 -9.28 5.69
N GLY A 145 -1.77 -8.44 5.91
CA GLY A 145 -1.77 -7.06 5.48
C GLY A 145 -1.02 -6.87 4.17
N ILE A 146 -1.67 -6.27 3.19
CA ILE A 146 -1.09 -5.91 1.89
C ILE A 146 -1.25 -4.39 1.71
N PRO A 147 -0.39 -3.58 2.37
CA PRO A 147 -0.36 -2.14 2.18
C PRO A 147 0.32 -1.85 0.84
N GLY A 148 -0.46 -1.36 -0.14
CA GLY A 148 -0.05 -1.41 -1.53
C GLY A 148 -0.21 -0.13 -2.32
N LYS A 149 0.67 0.05 -3.31
CA LYS A 149 0.39 0.90 -4.47
C LYS A 149 -0.29 -0.01 -5.52
N PRO A 150 -1.40 0.40 -6.17
CA PRO A 150 -2.07 -0.45 -7.15
C PRO A 150 -1.22 -0.69 -8.40
N PHE A 151 -1.53 -1.77 -9.12
CA PHE A 151 -0.81 -2.34 -10.27
C PHE A 151 -0.62 -1.43 -11.48
N ASN A 152 -1.23 -0.24 -11.49
CA ASN A 152 -1.03 0.85 -12.42
C ASN A 152 -1.61 2.09 -11.73
N SER A 153 -0.77 3.06 -11.39
CA SER A 153 -1.15 4.20 -10.54
C SER A 153 -1.28 5.52 -11.29
N TRP A 154 -1.33 5.48 -12.61
CA TRP A 154 -1.75 6.63 -13.41
C TRP A 154 -3.22 6.47 -13.77
N THR A 155 -4.11 6.51 -12.77
CA THR A 155 -5.52 6.82 -13.02
C THR A 155 -5.67 8.31 -12.87
N ASN A 156 -5.70 9.04 -13.99
CA ASN A 156 -6.04 10.45 -13.96
C ASN A 156 -7.48 10.54 -13.44
N TYR A 157 -7.70 11.02 -12.21
CA TYR A 157 -9.04 11.03 -11.60
C TYR A 157 -9.99 12.09 -12.22
N ASP A 158 -9.67 12.56 -13.42
CA ASP A 158 -10.62 13.24 -14.27
C ASP A 158 -10.32 12.85 -15.73
N GLU A 159 -10.35 11.54 -16.03
CA GLU A 159 -10.49 11.01 -17.40
C GLU A 159 -11.81 11.45 -18.06
N SER A 160 -12.68 12.14 -17.32
CA SER A 160 -13.80 12.83 -17.92
C SER A 160 -13.30 13.96 -18.83
N PHE A 161 -14.07 14.26 -19.86
CA PHE A 161 -13.83 15.39 -20.77
C PHE A 161 -13.57 16.72 -20.01
N ILE A 162 -14.20 16.90 -18.86
CA ILE A 162 -14.06 18.10 -18.02
C ILE A 162 -12.66 18.17 -17.38
N GLY A 163 -12.08 17.04 -17.00
CA GLY A 163 -10.74 16.96 -16.45
C GLY A 163 -9.65 17.30 -17.43
N TYR A 164 -9.78 16.79 -18.66
CA TYR A 164 -8.90 17.17 -19.76
C TYR A 164 -8.95 18.68 -20.03
N ILE A 165 -10.14 19.29 -20.01
CA ILE A 165 -10.30 20.74 -20.17
C ILE A 165 -9.63 21.48 -19.02
N LYS A 166 -9.83 21.08 -17.76
CA LYS A 166 -9.19 21.72 -16.60
C LYS A 166 -7.67 21.67 -16.66
N ASN A 167 -7.11 20.52 -17.03
CA ASN A 167 -5.67 20.37 -17.19
C ASN A 167 -5.15 21.20 -18.38
N ALA A 168 -5.88 21.26 -19.49
CA ALA A 168 -5.54 22.11 -20.62
C ALA A 168 -5.57 23.60 -20.24
N ILE A 169 -6.59 24.05 -19.49
CA ILE A 169 -6.67 25.41 -18.95
C ILE A 169 -5.51 25.70 -18.00
N SER A 170 -5.13 24.74 -17.14
CA SER A 170 -3.97 24.88 -16.26
C SER A 170 -2.68 25.11 -17.06
N VAL A 171 -2.44 24.33 -18.11
CA VAL A 171 -1.26 24.48 -18.98
C VAL A 171 -1.30 25.81 -19.73
N LEU A 172 -2.45 26.17 -20.32
CA LEU A 172 -2.64 27.43 -21.06
C LEU A 172 -2.48 28.66 -20.16
N THR A 173 -2.82 28.54 -18.88
CA THR A 173 -2.63 29.60 -17.88
C THR A 173 -1.29 29.51 -17.16
N LEU A 174 -0.31 28.77 -17.69
CA LEU A 174 1.03 28.62 -17.10
C LEU A 174 0.99 28.20 -15.62
N PHE A 175 0.06 27.30 -15.27
CA PHE A 175 -0.17 26.82 -13.90
C PHE A 175 -0.53 27.91 -12.88
N ILE A 176 -1.10 29.04 -13.35
CA ILE A 176 -1.81 30.00 -12.49
C ILE A 176 -3.05 29.33 -11.90
N VAL A 177 -3.82 28.66 -12.75
CA VAL A 177 -4.87 27.73 -12.32
C VAL A 177 -4.18 26.41 -11.94
N PRO A 178 -4.45 25.83 -10.75
CA PRO A 178 -3.84 24.58 -10.33
C PRO A 178 -4.30 23.40 -11.20
N SER A 179 -3.37 22.52 -11.56
CA SER A 179 -3.73 21.17 -12.01
C SER A 179 -3.82 20.23 -10.82
N LYS A 180 -4.80 19.33 -10.84
CA LYS A 180 -4.97 18.29 -9.81
C LYS A 180 -4.86 16.91 -10.44
N GLN A 181 -4.08 16.05 -9.81
CA GLN A 181 -3.97 14.64 -10.12
C GLN A 181 -4.20 13.83 -8.84
N ALA A 182 -4.63 12.58 -8.95
CA ALA A 182 -4.75 11.71 -7.80
C ALA A 182 -3.93 10.45 -8.04
N GLU A 183 -3.14 10.08 -7.04
CA GLU A 183 -2.40 8.83 -7.01
C GLU A 183 -3.18 7.86 -6.11
N PRO A 184 -3.72 6.75 -6.63
CA PRO A 184 -4.45 5.80 -5.83
C PRO A 184 -3.52 5.05 -4.85
N VAL A 185 -3.97 4.90 -3.61
CA VAL A 185 -3.29 4.15 -2.54
C VAL A 185 -4.30 3.17 -1.96
N ASN A 186 -4.17 1.91 -2.39
CA ASN A 186 -5.12 0.85 -2.05
C ASN A 186 -4.47 -0.13 -1.08
N ALA A 187 -5.15 -0.45 0.02
CA ALA A 187 -4.69 -1.50 0.93
C ALA A 187 -5.76 -2.53 1.17
N TYR A 188 -5.32 -3.78 1.31
CA TYR A 188 -6.16 -4.92 1.58
C TYR A 188 -5.68 -5.61 2.86
N PHE A 189 -6.63 -5.91 3.75
CA PHE A 189 -6.37 -6.67 4.96
C PHE A 189 -7.32 -7.85 5.01
N TYR A 190 -6.75 -9.05 5.06
CA TYR A 190 -7.50 -10.29 5.15
C TYR A 190 -7.37 -10.83 6.56
N VAL A 191 -8.51 -11.14 7.18
CA VAL A 191 -8.57 -11.68 8.54
C VAL A 191 -8.94 -13.15 8.43
N TYR A 192 -8.15 -13.98 9.08
CA TYR A 192 -8.37 -15.41 9.19
C TYR A 192 -8.52 -15.82 10.65
N ASP A 193 -9.31 -16.87 10.87
CA ASP A 193 -9.44 -17.52 12.18
C ASP A 193 -8.18 -18.34 12.54
N SER A 194 -8.19 -18.97 13.71
CA SER A 194 -7.08 -19.83 14.19
C SER A 194 -6.81 -21.08 13.32
N ARG A 195 -7.70 -21.41 12.38
CA ARG A 195 -7.59 -22.55 11.44
C ARG A 195 -7.25 -22.09 10.02
N LEU A 196 -6.89 -20.82 9.84
CA LEU A 196 -6.67 -20.17 8.54
C LEU A 196 -7.90 -20.18 7.61
N ASN A 197 -9.12 -20.22 8.14
CA ASN A 197 -10.29 -19.89 7.35
C ASN A 197 -10.43 -18.39 7.24
N LEU A 198 -10.62 -17.88 6.04
CA LEU A 198 -10.89 -16.46 5.83
C LEU A 198 -12.26 -16.12 6.42
N ILE A 199 -12.28 -15.15 7.34
CA ILE A 199 -13.52 -14.68 7.98
C ILE A 199 -13.93 -13.29 7.51
N ASP A 200 -12.98 -12.46 7.07
CA ASP A 200 -13.26 -11.09 6.65
C ASP A 200 -12.20 -10.53 5.69
N LYS A 201 -12.63 -9.58 4.86
CA LYS A 201 -11.76 -8.77 4.00
C LYS A 201 -12.07 -7.29 4.23
N PHE A 202 -11.04 -6.50 4.52
CA PHE A 202 -11.12 -5.05 4.60
C PHE A 202 -10.39 -4.43 3.41
N GLU A 203 -11.10 -3.61 2.65
CA GLU A 203 -10.58 -2.95 1.46
C GLU A 203 -10.63 -1.43 1.66
N TYR A 204 -9.46 -0.79 1.56
CA TYR A 204 -9.33 0.65 1.67
C TYR A 204 -8.88 1.21 0.34
N LYS A 205 -9.76 1.99 -0.29
CA LYS A 205 -9.47 2.74 -1.52
C LYS A 205 -9.30 4.21 -1.14
N LYS A 206 -8.06 4.65 -1.03
CA LYS A 206 -7.70 6.04 -0.75
C LYS A 206 -6.89 6.60 -1.90
N GLN A 207 -6.65 7.90 -1.86
CA GLN A 207 -5.86 8.59 -2.87
C GLN A 207 -5.05 9.71 -2.23
N VAL A 208 -3.85 9.91 -2.76
CA VAL A 208 -3.05 11.10 -2.51
C VAL A 208 -3.39 12.11 -3.59
N ILE A 209 -3.78 13.31 -3.21
CA ILE A 209 -4.09 14.38 -4.17
C ILE A 209 -2.81 15.15 -4.46
N ILE A 210 -2.38 15.15 -5.72
CA ILE A 210 -1.26 15.91 -6.24
C ILE A 210 -1.80 17.24 -6.76
N THR A 211 -1.30 18.36 -6.25
CA THR A 211 -1.63 19.68 -6.79
C THR A 211 -0.37 20.35 -7.32
N THR A 212 -0.43 20.85 -8.55
CA THR A 212 0.70 21.53 -9.19
C THR A 212 0.33 22.97 -9.49
N SER A 213 1.10 23.93 -8.98
CA SER A 213 0.95 25.36 -9.28
C SER A 213 2.26 26.10 -9.03
N TRP A 214 2.47 27.22 -9.72
CA TRP A 214 3.64 28.07 -9.49
C TRP A 214 3.64 28.82 -8.14
N TRP A 215 2.46 29.03 -7.51
CA TRP A 215 2.32 29.72 -6.22
C TRP A 215 2.14 28.79 -5.01
N PHE A 216 2.08 27.46 -5.21
CA PHE A 216 1.68 26.52 -4.15
C PHE A 216 2.66 26.49 -2.96
N ASN A 217 3.92 26.91 -3.14
CA ASN A 217 4.96 26.92 -2.11
C ASN A 217 4.99 28.20 -1.25
N LEU A 218 4.02 29.10 -1.40
CA LEU A 218 4.01 30.38 -0.65
C LEU A 218 3.24 30.31 0.68
N TYR A 219 2.47 29.24 0.91
CA TYR A 219 1.53 29.14 2.05
C TYR A 219 1.40 27.71 2.62
N LEU A 220 2.50 26.94 2.63
CA LEU A 220 2.48 25.66 3.35
C LEU A 220 2.67 25.94 4.86
N ASP A 221 1.56 26.01 5.58
CA ASP A 221 1.56 25.86 7.04
C ASP A 221 2.04 24.44 7.37
N GLU A 222 2.97 24.29 8.32
CA GLU A 222 3.52 23.00 8.75
C GLU A 222 2.46 22.06 9.38
N ASN A 223 1.24 22.58 9.60
CA ASN A 223 0.17 21.90 10.33
C ASN A 223 -0.86 21.15 9.48
N GLU A 224 -0.81 21.18 8.15
CA GLU A 224 -1.75 20.42 7.32
C GLU A 224 -1.03 19.36 6.49
N ASN A 225 -1.73 18.24 6.20
CA ASN A 225 -1.27 16.96 5.62
C ASN A 225 -0.62 17.06 4.21
N VAL A 226 0.26 18.02 3.99
CA VAL A 226 0.86 18.41 2.72
C VAL A 226 2.34 18.06 2.72
N PHE A 227 2.74 17.23 1.77
CA PHE A 227 4.12 16.75 1.66
C PHE A 227 4.83 17.38 0.47
N LYS A 228 6.17 17.46 0.56
CA LYS A 228 7.06 17.89 -0.53
C LYS A 228 7.32 16.78 -1.56
N GLU A 229 7.21 15.51 -1.14
CA GLU A 229 7.54 14.35 -1.96
C GLU A 229 6.40 13.34 -2.01
N ILE A 230 6.17 12.76 -3.20
CA ILE A 230 5.11 11.76 -3.40
C ILE A 230 5.33 10.52 -2.54
N ASN A 231 6.57 10.05 -2.41
CA ASN A 231 6.88 8.86 -1.63
C ASN A 231 6.49 9.04 -0.16
N GLN A 232 6.78 10.19 0.43
CA GLN A 232 6.41 10.50 1.81
C GLN A 232 4.88 10.53 1.99
N SER A 233 4.15 11.10 1.03
CA SER A 233 2.69 11.13 1.07
C SER A 233 2.04 9.75 0.91
N ILE A 234 2.58 8.90 0.03
CA ILE A 234 2.11 7.52 -0.14
C ILE A 234 2.36 6.73 1.15
N LEU A 235 3.57 6.84 1.71
CA LEU A 235 3.91 6.20 2.98
C LEU A 235 2.93 6.65 4.06
N LYS A 236 2.72 7.96 4.23
CA LYS A 236 1.77 8.49 5.22
C LYS A 236 0.34 7.98 5.00
N SER A 237 -0.10 7.92 3.76
CA SER A 237 -1.43 7.38 3.42
C SER A 237 -1.56 5.92 3.84
N GLN A 238 -0.52 5.10 3.62
CA GLN A 238 -0.48 3.70 4.04
C GLN A 238 -0.47 3.56 5.57
N GLU A 239 0.25 4.43 6.29
CA GLU A 239 0.20 4.48 7.76
C GLU A 239 -1.22 4.78 8.24
N ASN A 240 -1.86 5.79 7.64
CA ASN A 240 -3.20 6.24 8.02
C ASN A 240 -4.24 5.15 7.77
N ILE A 241 -4.15 4.45 6.63
CA ILE A 241 -4.99 3.28 6.34
C ILE A 241 -4.76 2.16 7.36
N THR A 242 -3.52 1.88 7.74
CA THR A 242 -3.23 0.81 8.71
C THR A 242 -3.80 1.13 10.10
N LYS A 243 -3.75 2.40 10.51
CA LYS A 243 -4.39 2.88 11.75
C LYS A 243 -5.91 2.79 11.68
N GLU A 244 -6.50 3.17 10.54
CA GLU A 244 -7.94 3.03 10.30
C GLU A 244 -8.38 1.57 10.37
N PHE A 245 -7.62 0.66 9.75
CA PHE A 245 -7.85 -0.78 9.86
C PHE A 245 -7.74 -1.28 11.30
N SER A 246 -6.72 -0.85 12.05
CA SER A 246 -6.60 -1.18 13.47
C SER A 246 -7.85 -0.79 14.27
N PHE A 247 -8.39 0.41 14.02
CA PHE A 247 -9.63 0.88 14.65
C PHE A 247 -10.84 0.02 14.24
N ASP A 248 -11.04 -0.22 12.95
CA ASP A 248 -12.21 -0.92 12.42
C ASP A 248 -12.19 -2.41 12.84
N PHE A 249 -11.02 -3.06 12.81
CA PHE A 249 -10.83 -4.43 13.30
C PHE A 249 -11.17 -4.54 14.79
N ASN A 250 -10.56 -3.69 15.62
CA ASN A 250 -10.78 -3.75 17.06
C ASN A 250 -12.23 -3.41 17.43
N THR A 251 -12.92 -2.59 16.64
CA THR A 251 -14.34 -2.30 16.86
C THR A 251 -15.22 -3.51 16.54
N LYS A 252 -14.91 -4.26 15.48
CA LYS A 252 -15.68 -5.43 15.05
C LYS A 252 -15.43 -6.67 15.92
N TYR A 253 -14.19 -6.85 16.40
CA TYR A 253 -13.72 -8.07 17.07
C TYR A 253 -13.44 -7.89 18.57
N LYS A 254 -14.12 -6.95 19.24
CA LYS A 254 -14.02 -6.74 20.70
C LYS A 254 -14.30 -8.01 21.50
#